data_AF-A0A1Y2U643-F1
#
_entry.id   AF-A0A1Y2U643-F1
#
_cell.length_a   1.000
_cell.length_b   1.000
_cell.length_c   1.000
_cell.angle_alpha   90.00
_cell.angle_beta   90.00
_cell.angle_gamma   90.00
#
_symmetry.space_group_name_H-M   'P 1'
#
loop_
_entity.id
_entity.type
_entity.pdbx_description
1 polymer ?
#
loop_
_entity_poly.entity_id
_entity_poly.type
_entity_poly.pdbx_seq_one_letter_code
_entity_poly.pdbx_strand_id
1 'polypeptide(L)'
;SYIHYLSYHIYTGWLFVRSDAPNITTLGVIFASLNASVAPIITMGPALSFPQILATVPSQILWSWSNLFLFALHNQRYSAPEDALNKPWRPLASGRLTSQDATWIMYSMYPVVIIVALKYGGLAPCLLEMFITIWYNEYGGHKNTILKDLLNGFGFPCFLAGPLEIATGRSIFSGQGKAAKWISIIAGAVATSGLIQDFRDIEGDRAVGRKTIPLVIGNTNARLLATLYVVIFTCLSC
;
A
#
# COMPACT_ATOMS: atom_id res chain seq x y z
N SER A 1 -34.06 6.11 5.79
CA SER A 1 -33.50 6.93 6.90
C SER A 1 -32.09 7.38 6.55
N TYR A 2 -31.71 8.60 6.91
CA TYR A 2 -30.35 9.16 6.70
C TYR A 2 -29.24 8.25 7.26
N ILE A 3 -29.50 7.56 8.37
CA ILE A 3 -28.56 6.63 9.00
C ILE A 3 -28.22 5.45 8.08
N HIS A 4 -29.20 4.89 7.38
CA HIS A 4 -28.98 3.80 6.41
C HIS A 4 -28.16 4.26 5.20
N TYR A 5 -28.35 5.50 4.78
CA TYR A 5 -27.59 6.08 3.67
C TYR A 5 -26.12 6.29 4.06
N LEU A 6 -25.88 6.86 5.24
CA LEU A 6 -24.53 7.07 5.75
C LEU A 6 -23.80 5.74 5.99
N SER A 7 -24.47 4.77 6.62
CA SER A 7 -23.87 3.44 6.86
C SER A 7 -23.55 2.71 5.57
N TYR A 8 -24.38 2.85 4.53
CA TYR A 8 -24.11 2.30 3.21
C TYR A 8 -22.80 2.86 2.63
N HIS A 9 -22.57 4.17 2.70
CA HIS A 9 -21.36 4.80 2.14
C HIS A 9 -20.10 4.51 2.95
N ILE A 10 -20.20 4.52 4.28
CA ILE A 10 -19.09 4.10 5.16
C ILE A 10 -18.68 2.66 4.84
N TYR A 11 -19.68 1.77 4.70
CA TYR A 11 -19.42 0.38 4.35
C TYR A 11 -18.81 0.24 2.94
N THR A 12 -19.26 1.04 1.96
CA THR A 12 -18.63 1.09 0.64
C THR A 12 -17.17 1.52 0.72
N GLY A 13 -16.85 2.54 1.51
CA GLY A 13 -15.47 2.98 1.74
C GLY A 13 -14.59 1.89 2.37
N TRP A 14 -15.14 1.17 3.36
CA TRP A 14 -14.46 0.00 3.95
C TRP A 14 -14.20 -1.10 2.93
N LEU A 15 -15.18 -1.41 2.06
CA LEU A 15 -15.04 -2.47 1.05
C LEU A 15 -13.91 -2.21 0.04
N PHE A 16 -13.57 -0.95 -0.26
CA PHE A 16 -12.41 -0.64 -1.11
C PHE A 16 -11.09 -1.13 -0.50
N VAL A 17 -10.90 -0.93 0.80
CA VAL A 17 -9.61 -1.18 1.48
C VAL A 17 -9.59 -2.49 2.26
N ARG A 18 -10.73 -3.20 2.36
CA ARG A 18 -10.92 -4.38 3.23
C ARG A 18 -9.81 -5.43 3.11
N SER A 19 -9.36 -5.74 1.90
CA SER A 19 -8.32 -6.76 1.65
C SER A 19 -6.93 -6.32 2.13
N ASP A 20 -6.66 -5.03 2.08
CA ASP A 20 -5.31 -4.48 2.19
C ASP A 20 -5.09 -3.76 3.52
N ALA A 21 -6.14 -3.26 4.17
CA ALA A 21 -6.06 -2.54 5.44
C ALA A 21 -5.29 -3.30 6.55
N PRO A 22 -5.47 -4.62 6.75
CA PRO A 22 -4.68 -5.35 7.74
C PRO A 22 -3.17 -5.37 7.43
N ASN A 23 -2.80 -5.46 6.16
CA ASN A 23 -1.41 -5.60 5.73
C ASN A 23 -0.71 -4.26 5.49
N ILE A 24 -1.47 -3.20 5.23
CA ILE A 24 -0.94 -1.87 4.91
C ILE A 24 -1.09 -0.96 6.11
N THR A 25 -2.33 -0.66 6.50
CA THR A 25 -2.63 0.31 7.55
C THR A 25 -2.19 -0.20 8.91
N THR A 26 -2.61 -1.41 9.30
CA THR A 26 -2.29 -1.96 10.62
C THR A 26 -0.80 -2.22 10.77
N LEU A 27 -0.15 -2.86 9.79
CA LEU A 27 1.30 -3.07 9.83
C LEU A 27 2.09 -1.76 9.84
N GLY A 28 1.69 -0.76 9.05
CA GLY A 28 2.34 0.56 9.05
C GLY A 28 2.25 1.27 10.41
N VAL A 29 1.08 1.24 11.05
CA VAL A 29 0.88 1.83 12.39
C VAL A 29 1.68 1.08 13.45
N ILE A 30 1.69 -0.25 13.41
CA ILE A 30 2.50 -1.07 14.34
C ILE A 30 3.99 -0.78 14.13
N PHE A 31 4.45 -0.78 12.88
CA PHE A 31 5.84 -0.48 12.54
C PHE A 31 6.26 0.90 13.06
N ALA A 32 5.46 1.94 12.79
CA ALA A 32 5.72 3.29 13.25
C ALA A 32 5.72 3.39 14.79
N SER A 33 4.75 2.77 15.46
CA SER A 33 4.64 2.77 16.91
C SER A 33 5.84 2.09 17.58
N LEU A 34 6.25 0.93 17.08
CA LEU A 34 7.44 0.22 17.60
C LEU A 34 8.71 1.04 17.36
N ASN A 35 8.91 1.57 16.15
CA ASN A 35 10.11 2.35 15.82
C ASN A 35 10.14 3.71 16.52
N ALA A 36 9.00 4.34 16.80
CA ALA A 36 8.93 5.58 17.57
C ALA A 36 9.42 5.40 19.02
N SER A 37 9.18 4.22 19.63
CA SER A 37 9.70 3.90 20.97
C SER A 37 11.22 3.78 21.02
N VAL A 38 11.87 3.55 19.88
CA VAL A 38 13.33 3.43 19.72
C VAL A 38 13.88 4.42 18.70
N ALA A 39 13.20 5.55 18.50
CA ALA A 39 13.54 6.56 17.49
C ALA A 39 15.02 7.02 17.50
N PRO A 40 15.73 7.10 18.65
CA PRO A 40 17.14 7.47 18.66
C PRO A 40 18.04 6.49 17.88
N ILE A 41 17.71 5.19 17.88
CA ILE A 41 18.50 4.15 17.21
C ILE A 41 18.50 4.36 15.69
N ILE A 42 17.33 4.71 15.15
CA ILE A 42 17.13 5.00 13.72
C ILE A 42 17.28 6.49 13.39
N THR A 43 17.81 7.29 14.34
CA THR A 43 18.11 8.72 14.18
C THR A 43 16.91 9.60 13.83
N MET A 44 15.73 9.21 14.31
CA MET A 44 14.44 9.89 14.10
C MET A 44 14.02 10.75 15.30
N GLY A 45 14.97 11.21 16.12
CA GLY A 45 14.71 12.05 17.30
C GLY A 45 14.65 11.27 18.62
N PRO A 46 14.10 11.86 19.69
CA PRO A 46 14.00 11.20 21.00
C PRO A 46 13.00 10.05 20.97
N ALA A 47 13.17 9.07 21.87
CA ALA A 47 12.21 7.99 22.05
C ALA A 47 10.87 8.54 22.56
N LEU A 48 9.76 8.12 21.97
CA LEU A 48 8.43 8.50 22.42
C LEU A 48 7.93 7.55 23.53
N SER A 49 7.28 8.14 24.53
CA SER A 49 6.54 7.39 25.55
C SER A 49 5.26 6.77 24.97
N PHE A 50 4.72 5.75 25.64
CA PHE A 50 3.48 5.09 25.21
C PHE A 50 2.29 6.06 25.00
N PRO A 51 2.02 7.05 25.90
CA PRO A 51 0.95 8.02 25.66
C PRO A 51 1.19 8.90 24.43
N GLN A 52 2.45 9.30 24.16
CA GLN A 52 2.79 10.07 22.97
C GLN A 52 2.56 9.26 21.69
N ILE A 53 2.96 7.98 21.69
CA ILE A 53 2.70 7.07 20.57
C ILE A 53 1.19 6.96 20.34
N LEU A 54 0.41 6.65 21.38
CA LEU A 54 -1.04 6.50 21.29
C LEU A 54 -1.72 7.76 20.75
N ALA A 55 -1.25 8.94 21.13
CA ALA A 55 -1.78 10.22 20.63
C ALA A 55 -1.57 10.41 19.12
N THR A 56 -0.55 9.79 18.52
CA THR A 56 -0.27 9.90 17.07
C THR A 56 -1.02 8.85 16.23
N VAL A 57 -1.46 7.74 16.83
CA VAL A 57 -2.11 6.62 16.12
C VAL A 57 -3.31 7.06 15.26
N PRO A 58 -4.24 7.93 15.72
CA PRO A 58 -5.35 8.37 14.88
C PRO A 58 -4.88 9.05 13.58
N SER A 59 -3.84 9.89 13.66
CA SER A 59 -3.27 10.56 12.49
C SER A 59 -2.54 9.59 11.56
N GLN A 60 -1.85 8.59 12.11
CA GLN A 60 -1.22 7.52 11.33
C GLN A 60 -2.29 6.71 10.56
N ILE A 61 -3.38 6.32 11.23
CA ILE A 61 -4.49 5.59 10.59
C ILE A 61 -5.13 6.44 9.50
N LEU A 62 -5.41 7.72 9.77
CA LEU A 62 -6.02 8.62 8.80
C LEU A 62 -5.13 8.79 7.55
N TRP A 63 -3.84 8.99 7.75
CA TRP A 63 -2.87 9.11 6.66
C TRP A 63 -2.80 7.82 5.83
N SER A 64 -2.62 6.66 6.48
CA SER A 64 -2.50 5.38 5.78
C SER A 64 -3.79 5.00 5.08
N TRP A 65 -4.93 5.16 5.74
CA TRP A 65 -6.23 4.83 5.16
C TRP A 65 -6.55 5.71 3.95
N SER A 66 -6.28 7.02 4.02
CA SER A 66 -6.59 7.93 2.91
C SER A 66 -5.71 7.69 1.68
N ASN A 67 -4.40 7.44 1.84
CA ASN A 67 -3.53 7.06 0.74
C ASN A 67 -3.92 5.69 0.16
N LEU A 68 -4.17 4.68 1.01
CA LEU A 68 -4.62 3.36 0.57
C LEU A 68 -5.96 3.41 -0.17
N PHE A 69 -6.88 4.27 0.28
CA PHE A 69 -8.17 4.47 -0.37
C PHE A 69 -7.99 5.10 -1.76
N LEU A 70 -7.11 6.09 -1.90
CA LEU A 70 -6.77 6.66 -3.21
C LEU A 70 -6.18 5.62 -4.15
N PHE A 71 -5.22 4.80 -3.69
CA PHE A 71 -4.69 3.68 -4.46
C PHE A 71 -5.78 2.68 -4.87
N ALA A 72 -6.67 2.31 -3.93
CA ALA A 72 -7.75 1.36 -4.18
C ALA A 72 -8.74 1.88 -5.22
N LEU A 73 -9.03 3.19 -5.26
CA LEU A 73 -9.85 3.80 -6.30
C LEU A 73 -9.19 3.65 -7.67
N HIS A 74 -7.91 3.99 -7.81
CA HIS A 74 -7.16 3.76 -9.05
C HIS A 74 -7.20 2.30 -9.49
N ASN A 75 -6.92 1.39 -8.56
CA ASN A 75 -6.82 -0.03 -8.84
C ASN A 75 -8.15 -0.65 -9.26
N GLN A 76 -9.25 -0.23 -8.65
CA GLN A 76 -10.55 -0.88 -8.84
C GLN A 76 -11.37 -0.32 -10.01
N ARG A 77 -11.10 0.91 -10.47
CA ARG A 77 -11.88 1.62 -11.50
C ARG A 77 -12.08 0.85 -12.81
N TYR A 78 -11.14 -0.01 -13.17
CA TYR A 78 -11.16 -0.78 -14.43
C TYR A 78 -11.05 -2.30 -14.23
N SER A 79 -10.94 -2.79 -13.00
CA SER A 79 -10.76 -4.21 -12.70
C SER A 79 -12.07 -4.95 -12.41
N ALA A 80 -13.24 -4.31 -12.54
CA ALA A 80 -14.52 -4.90 -12.14
C ALA A 80 -14.78 -6.31 -12.73
N PRO A 81 -14.46 -6.62 -14.01
CA PRO A 81 -14.61 -7.99 -14.54
C PRO A 81 -13.67 -9.01 -13.88
N GLU A 82 -12.42 -8.65 -13.62
CA GLU A 82 -11.44 -9.49 -12.91
C GLU A 82 -11.87 -9.70 -11.45
N ASP A 83 -12.27 -8.61 -10.80
CA ASP A 83 -12.69 -8.61 -9.40
C ASP A 83 -14.03 -9.32 -9.20
N ALA A 84 -14.92 -9.40 -10.19
CA ALA A 84 -16.14 -10.20 -10.06
C ALA A 84 -15.84 -11.69 -9.81
N LEU A 85 -14.69 -12.18 -10.29
CA LEU A 85 -14.25 -13.56 -10.07
C LEU A 85 -13.46 -13.69 -8.76
N ASN A 86 -12.43 -12.87 -8.58
CA ASN A 86 -11.51 -13.01 -7.44
C ASN A 86 -12.06 -12.37 -6.15
N LYS A 87 -12.79 -11.25 -6.29
CA LYS A 87 -13.13 -10.31 -5.21
C LYS A 87 -14.54 -9.71 -5.36
N PRO A 88 -15.62 -10.52 -5.51
CA PRO A 88 -16.95 -10.05 -5.88
C PRO A 88 -17.57 -9.04 -4.91
N TRP A 89 -17.08 -8.96 -3.67
CA TRP A 89 -17.50 -7.98 -2.67
C TRP A 89 -16.94 -6.56 -2.89
N ARG A 90 -16.00 -6.36 -3.83
CA ARG A 90 -15.44 -5.03 -4.13
C ARG A 90 -16.53 -4.09 -4.65
N PRO A 91 -16.49 -2.78 -4.32
CA PRO A 91 -17.58 -1.85 -4.64
C PRO A 91 -18.02 -1.82 -6.11
N LEU A 92 -17.09 -1.84 -7.05
CA LEU A 92 -17.44 -1.81 -8.48
C LEU A 92 -17.90 -3.18 -8.99
N ALA A 93 -17.27 -4.28 -8.55
CA ALA A 93 -17.68 -5.63 -8.92
C ALA A 93 -19.08 -5.98 -8.39
N SER A 94 -19.41 -5.52 -7.19
CA SER A 94 -20.72 -5.69 -6.53
C SER A 94 -21.78 -4.69 -6.99
N GLY A 95 -21.45 -3.77 -7.91
CA GLY A 95 -22.39 -2.77 -8.44
C GLY A 95 -22.78 -1.66 -7.46
N ARG A 96 -22.03 -1.47 -6.36
CA ARG A 96 -22.30 -0.40 -5.38
C ARG A 96 -21.98 0.99 -5.89
N LEU A 97 -21.07 1.10 -6.86
CA LEU A 97 -20.62 2.33 -7.51
C LEU A 97 -20.30 2.05 -8.98
N THR A 98 -20.49 3.05 -9.83
CA THR A 98 -20.00 3.00 -11.21
C THR A 98 -18.51 3.38 -11.28
N SER A 99 -17.85 3.05 -12.39
CA SER A 99 -16.48 3.52 -12.65
C SER A 99 -16.38 5.05 -12.73
N GLN A 100 -17.45 5.70 -13.20
CA GLN A 100 -17.53 7.16 -13.24
C GLN A 100 -17.60 7.76 -11.82
N ASP A 101 -18.39 7.18 -10.92
CA ASP A 101 -18.46 7.61 -9.52
C ASP A 101 -17.09 7.48 -8.84
N ALA A 102 -16.44 6.33 -9.01
CA ALA A 102 -15.11 6.08 -8.47
C ALA A 102 -14.06 7.06 -9.01
N THR A 103 -14.19 7.48 -10.28
CA THR A 103 -13.32 8.50 -10.87
C THR A 103 -13.49 9.87 -10.20
N TRP A 104 -14.72 10.29 -9.94
CA TRP A 104 -14.97 11.56 -9.25
C TRP A 104 -14.48 11.55 -7.80
N ILE A 105 -14.69 10.43 -7.09
CA ILE A 105 -14.16 10.25 -5.73
C ILE A 105 -12.63 10.26 -5.75
N MET A 106 -12.01 9.63 -6.74
CA MET A 106 -10.55 9.63 -6.89
C MET A 106 -10.01 11.05 -7.03
N TYR A 107 -10.58 11.86 -7.92
CA TYR A 107 -10.14 13.26 -8.08
C TYR A 107 -10.31 14.10 -6.82
N SER A 108 -11.38 13.88 -6.04
CA SER A 108 -11.56 14.60 -4.78
C SER A 108 -10.62 14.12 -3.67
N MET A 109 -10.10 12.89 -3.74
CA MET A 109 -9.18 12.34 -2.75
C MET A 109 -7.75 12.88 -2.87
N TYR A 110 -7.31 13.32 -4.05
CA TYR A 110 -5.99 13.95 -4.24
C TYR A 110 -5.72 15.13 -3.29
N PRO A 111 -6.58 16.18 -3.23
CA PRO A 111 -6.38 17.26 -2.27
C PRO A 111 -6.51 16.77 -0.82
N VAL A 112 -7.38 15.79 -0.53
CA VAL A 112 -7.55 15.25 0.82
C VAL A 112 -6.26 14.60 1.34
N VAL A 113 -5.63 13.70 0.57
CA VAL A 113 -4.41 13.02 1.01
C VAL A 113 -3.25 14.01 1.21
N ILE A 114 -3.14 15.01 0.34
CA ILE A 114 -2.12 16.07 0.46
C ILE A 114 -2.35 16.92 1.71
N ILE A 115 -3.60 17.33 1.97
CA ILE A 115 -3.94 18.11 3.18
C ILE A 115 -3.64 17.32 4.45
N VAL A 116 -4.00 16.03 4.49
CA VAL A 116 -3.69 15.15 5.62
C VAL A 116 -2.18 15.05 5.83
N ALA A 117 -1.41 14.85 4.76
CA ALA A 117 0.05 14.77 4.84
C ALA A 117 0.72 16.10 5.25
N LEU A 118 0.22 17.25 4.77
CA LEU A 118 0.69 18.56 5.18
C LEU A 118 0.40 18.85 6.66
N LYS A 119 -0.77 18.42 7.15
CA LYS A 119 -1.21 18.66 8.52
C LYS A 119 -0.47 17.81 9.55
N TYR A 120 -0.22 16.53 9.24
CA TYR A 120 0.30 15.57 10.22
C TYR A 120 1.74 15.10 9.95
N GLY A 121 2.27 15.31 8.75
CA GLY A 121 3.58 14.79 8.32
C GLY A 121 3.45 13.72 7.22
N GLY A 122 4.60 13.21 6.74
CA GLY A 122 4.60 12.18 5.70
C GLY A 122 4.33 12.69 4.29
N LEU A 123 4.62 13.97 3.98
CA LEU A 123 4.37 14.53 2.65
C LEU A 123 5.20 13.85 1.55
N ALA A 124 6.49 13.64 1.78
CA ALA A 124 7.36 12.98 0.81
C ALA A 124 6.91 11.55 0.48
N PRO A 125 6.66 10.66 1.46
CA PRO A 125 6.12 9.32 1.16
C PRO A 125 4.72 9.37 0.54
N CYS A 126 3.87 10.35 0.87
CA CYS A 126 2.56 10.53 0.24
C CYS A 126 2.68 10.86 -1.25
N LEU A 127 3.55 11.82 -1.60
CA LEU A 127 3.77 12.20 -3.00
C LEU A 127 4.43 11.08 -3.81
N LEU A 128 5.38 10.35 -3.21
CA LEU A 128 5.98 9.18 -3.86
C LEU A 128 4.96 8.08 -4.06
N GLU A 129 4.16 7.74 -3.05
CA GLU A 129 3.07 6.77 -3.19
C GLU A 129 2.15 7.19 -4.35
N MET A 130 1.70 8.44 -4.36
CA MET A 130 0.78 8.95 -5.36
C MET A 130 1.33 8.80 -6.76
N PHE A 131 2.61 9.14 -6.96
CA PHE A 131 3.31 8.94 -8.22
C PHE A 131 3.36 7.46 -8.63
N ILE A 132 3.72 6.57 -7.69
CA ILE A 132 3.76 5.12 -7.92
C ILE A 132 2.37 4.58 -8.24
N THR A 133 1.32 5.05 -7.57
CA THR A 133 -0.09 4.69 -7.80
C THR A 133 -0.52 5.01 -9.23
N ILE A 134 -0.18 6.21 -9.72
CA ILE A 134 -0.46 6.63 -11.10
C ILE A 134 0.32 5.75 -12.08
N TRP A 135 1.62 5.52 -11.85
CA TRP A 135 2.43 4.70 -12.75
C TRP A 135 1.94 3.25 -12.80
N TYR A 136 1.65 2.69 -11.63
CA TYR A 136 1.18 1.32 -11.49
C TYR A 136 -0.15 1.11 -12.22
N ASN A 137 -1.15 1.97 -11.98
CA ASN A 137 -2.50 1.76 -12.48
C ASN A 137 -2.75 2.40 -13.85
N GLU A 138 -2.42 3.67 -14.04
CA GLU A 138 -2.80 4.45 -15.23
C GLU A 138 -1.81 4.25 -16.39
N TYR A 139 -0.51 4.18 -16.10
CA TYR A 139 0.52 3.95 -17.12
C TYR A 139 0.83 2.45 -17.33
N GLY A 140 0.03 1.56 -16.75
CA GLY A 140 0.11 0.12 -17.00
C GLY A 140 1.32 -0.57 -16.36
N GLY A 141 1.94 0.01 -15.33
CA GLY A 141 3.04 -0.63 -14.60
C GLY A 141 2.69 -2.04 -14.09
N HIS A 142 1.44 -2.25 -13.68
CA HIS A 142 0.90 -3.55 -13.25
C HIS A 142 0.87 -4.66 -14.31
N LYS A 143 1.04 -4.32 -15.60
CA LYS A 143 0.97 -5.27 -16.72
C LYS A 143 2.30 -5.99 -16.94
N ASN A 144 3.42 -5.37 -16.57
CA ASN A 144 4.74 -5.98 -16.63
C ASN A 144 5.08 -6.55 -15.25
N THR A 145 5.39 -7.84 -15.17
CA THR A 145 5.58 -8.54 -13.89
C THR A 145 6.74 -7.98 -13.06
N ILE A 146 7.87 -7.66 -13.69
CA ILE A 146 9.04 -7.08 -13.03
C ILE A 146 8.74 -5.65 -12.59
N LEU A 147 8.19 -4.83 -13.47
CA LEU A 147 7.88 -3.43 -13.16
C LEU A 147 6.83 -3.33 -12.05
N LYS A 148 5.80 -4.17 -12.08
CA LYS A 148 4.79 -4.29 -11.02
C LYS A 148 5.44 -4.55 -9.67
N ASP A 149 6.35 -5.52 -9.58
CA ASP A 149 7.02 -5.89 -8.34
C ASP A 149 7.97 -4.76 -7.86
N LEU A 150 8.68 -4.10 -8.78
CA LEU A 150 9.49 -2.92 -8.46
C LEU A 150 8.65 -1.75 -7.93
N LEU A 151 7.54 -1.43 -8.59
CA LEU A 151 6.63 -0.37 -8.16
C LEU A 151 6.02 -0.68 -6.79
N ASN A 152 5.62 -1.94 -6.54
CA ASN A 152 5.20 -2.37 -5.21
C ASN A 152 6.33 -2.23 -4.19
N GLY A 153 7.57 -2.54 -4.58
CA GLY A 153 8.77 -2.32 -3.79
C GLY A 153 8.97 -0.86 -3.37
N PHE A 154 8.51 0.12 -4.14
CA PHE A 154 8.55 1.54 -3.76
C PHE A 154 7.28 2.00 -3.04
N GLY A 155 6.10 1.51 -3.43
CA GLY A 155 4.81 1.93 -2.89
C GLY A 155 4.56 1.42 -1.47
N PHE A 156 4.77 0.12 -1.20
CA PHE A 156 4.54 -0.47 0.12
C PHE A 156 5.34 0.22 1.24
N PRO A 157 6.65 0.49 1.07
CA PRO A 157 7.43 1.18 2.09
C PRO A 157 6.97 2.61 2.39
N CYS A 158 6.25 3.29 1.49
CA CYS A 158 5.63 4.58 1.82
C CYS A 158 4.64 4.45 2.99
N PHE A 159 3.95 3.32 3.12
CA PHE A 159 3.05 3.03 4.24
C PHE A 159 3.77 2.65 5.53
N LEU A 160 5.09 2.45 5.50
CA LEU A 160 5.93 2.36 6.70
C LEU A 160 6.52 3.73 7.05
N ALA A 161 7.01 4.45 6.02
CA ALA A 161 7.65 5.75 6.16
C ALA A 161 6.67 6.82 6.65
N GLY A 162 5.52 7.00 6.00
CA GLY A 162 4.54 8.05 6.33
C GLY A 162 4.09 8.02 7.78
N PRO A 163 3.56 6.89 8.29
CA PRO A 163 3.19 6.75 9.70
C PRO A 163 4.36 6.99 10.66
N LEU A 164 5.58 6.58 10.30
CA LEU A 164 6.77 6.81 11.12
C LEU A 164 7.13 8.30 11.16
N GLU A 165 7.07 9.01 10.03
CA GLU A 165 7.30 10.45 9.97
C GLU A 165 6.25 11.21 10.78
N ILE A 166 4.99 10.76 10.78
CA ILE A 166 3.91 11.32 11.62
C ILE A 166 4.20 11.08 13.11
N ALA A 167 4.58 9.84 13.48
CA ALA A 167 4.84 9.49 14.87
C ALA A 167 6.02 10.28 15.44
N THR A 168 7.08 10.45 14.66
CA THR A 168 8.34 11.06 15.13
C THR A 168 8.46 12.54 14.82
N GLY A 169 7.60 13.08 13.96
CA GLY A 169 7.66 14.46 13.48
C GLY A 169 8.90 14.78 12.65
N ARG A 170 9.59 13.77 12.11
CA ARG A 170 10.84 13.91 11.35
C ARG A 170 10.81 13.10 10.08
N SER A 171 11.54 13.56 9.06
CA SER A 171 11.66 12.79 7.81
C SER A 171 12.56 11.56 7.99
N ILE A 172 12.26 10.46 7.29
CA ILE A 172 13.09 9.23 7.28
C ILE A 172 14.52 9.45 6.76
N PHE A 173 14.76 10.57 6.07
CA PHE A 173 16.08 10.99 5.61
C PHE A 173 16.88 11.78 6.66
N SER A 174 16.30 12.05 7.84
CA SER A 174 16.99 12.67 8.96
C SER A 174 18.17 11.81 9.45
N GLY A 175 19.15 12.44 10.10
CA GLY A 175 20.17 11.70 10.85
C GLY A 175 21.02 10.74 10.00
N GLN A 176 21.40 11.17 8.79
CA GLN A 176 22.11 10.36 7.78
C GLN A 176 21.26 9.25 7.13
N GLY A 177 19.93 9.30 7.30
CA GLY A 177 19.00 8.40 6.62
C GLY A 177 19.06 6.96 7.10
N LYS A 178 19.34 6.70 8.39
CA LYS A 178 19.32 5.32 8.92
C LYS A 178 17.95 4.69 8.78
N ALA A 179 16.88 5.42 9.09
CA ALA A 179 15.51 4.96 8.87
C ALA A 179 15.24 4.70 7.39
N ALA A 180 15.65 5.60 6.49
CA ALA A 180 15.53 5.39 5.04
C ALA A 180 16.29 4.13 4.56
N LYS A 181 17.51 3.89 5.04
CA LYS A 181 18.28 2.67 4.73
C LYS A 181 17.54 1.42 5.21
N TRP A 182 17.05 1.40 6.44
CA TRP A 182 16.28 0.28 6.97
C TRP A 182 15.01 0.01 6.14
N ILE A 183 14.24 1.06 5.84
CA ILE A 183 13.04 0.96 5.02
C ILE A 183 13.38 0.51 3.58
N SER A 184 14.54 0.89 3.04
CA SER A 184 14.99 0.42 1.71
C SER A 184 15.34 -1.07 1.66
N ILE A 185 15.78 -1.65 2.78
CA ILE A 185 15.94 -3.11 2.88
C ILE A 185 14.56 -3.77 2.81
N ILE A 186 13.58 -3.25 3.56
CA ILE A 186 12.19 -3.75 3.48
C ILE A 186 11.62 -3.58 2.06
N ALA A 187 11.92 -2.48 1.38
CA ALA A 187 11.56 -2.24 -0.02
C ALA A 187 12.07 -3.35 -0.95
N GLY A 188 13.34 -3.72 -0.81
CA GLY A 188 13.93 -4.83 -1.55
C GLY A 188 13.28 -6.18 -1.24
N ALA A 189 12.91 -6.43 0.03
CA ALA A 189 12.19 -7.64 0.42
C ALA A 189 10.81 -7.72 -0.26
N VAL A 190 10.07 -6.62 -0.31
CA VAL A 190 8.78 -6.55 -1.01
C VAL A 190 8.95 -6.73 -2.51
N ALA A 191 9.92 -6.06 -3.12
CA ALA A 191 10.18 -6.17 -4.56
C ALA A 191 10.54 -7.60 -5.00
N THR A 192 11.26 -8.34 -4.16
CA THR A 192 11.71 -9.71 -4.46
C THR A 192 10.68 -10.78 -4.13
N SER A 193 9.77 -10.50 -3.19
CA SER A 193 8.66 -11.40 -2.83
C SER A 193 7.35 -11.11 -3.56
N GLY A 194 7.27 -10.03 -4.36
CA GLY A 194 6.07 -9.59 -5.07
C GLY A 194 5.41 -10.68 -5.92
N LEU A 195 6.22 -11.51 -6.59
CA LEU A 195 5.74 -12.63 -7.41
C LEU A 195 4.91 -13.67 -6.63
N ILE A 196 5.07 -13.75 -5.29
CA ILE A 196 4.26 -14.65 -4.45
C ILE A 196 2.79 -14.22 -4.47
N GLN A 197 2.50 -12.94 -4.68
CA GLN A 197 1.13 -12.46 -4.75
C GLN A 197 0.38 -13.00 -5.97
N ASP A 198 1.07 -13.28 -7.08
CA ASP A 198 0.44 -13.75 -8.33
C ASP A 198 -0.23 -15.13 -8.18
N PHE A 199 0.19 -15.93 -7.21
CA PHE A 199 -0.42 -17.25 -7.00
C PHE A 199 -1.89 -17.18 -6.56
N ARG A 200 -2.31 -16.09 -5.91
CA ARG A 200 -3.69 -15.95 -5.41
C ARG A 200 -4.66 -15.50 -6.50
N ASP A 201 -4.15 -14.84 -7.53
CA ASP A 201 -4.96 -14.17 -8.56
C ASP A 201 -4.97 -14.96 -9.89
N ILE A 202 -4.41 -16.19 -9.94
CA ILE A 202 -4.26 -17.04 -11.14
C ILE A 202 -5.57 -17.20 -11.93
N GLU A 203 -6.70 -17.47 -11.27
CA GLU A 203 -7.98 -17.72 -11.94
C GLU A 203 -8.50 -16.47 -12.65
N GLY A 204 -8.56 -15.33 -11.94
CA GLY A 204 -8.92 -14.05 -12.54
C GLY A 204 -7.94 -13.59 -13.61
N ASP A 205 -6.63 -13.71 -13.37
CA ASP A 205 -5.58 -13.38 -14.33
C ASP A 205 -5.77 -14.15 -15.65
N ARG A 206 -6.06 -15.45 -15.56
CA ARG A 206 -6.33 -16.30 -16.72
C ARG A 206 -7.58 -15.85 -17.46
N ALA A 207 -8.66 -15.53 -16.74
CA ALA A 207 -9.92 -15.11 -17.33
C ALA A 207 -9.82 -13.79 -18.11
N VAL A 208 -8.94 -12.87 -17.69
CA VAL A 208 -8.69 -11.60 -18.38
C VAL A 208 -7.46 -11.63 -19.30
N GLY A 209 -6.84 -12.79 -19.50
CA GLY A 209 -5.72 -12.99 -20.42
C GLY A 209 -4.39 -12.38 -19.98
N ARG A 210 -4.17 -12.19 -18.67
CA ARG A 210 -2.89 -11.71 -18.11
C ARG A 210 -1.81 -12.78 -18.22
N LYS A 211 -0.57 -12.33 -18.42
CA LYS A 211 0.62 -13.19 -18.51
C LYS A 211 1.47 -13.05 -17.24
N THR A 212 0.92 -13.47 -16.10
CA THR A 212 1.65 -13.47 -14.82
C THR A 212 2.64 -14.63 -14.75
N ILE A 213 3.64 -14.54 -13.87
CA ILE A 213 4.74 -15.52 -13.80
C ILE A 213 4.20 -16.96 -13.65
N PRO A 214 3.26 -17.26 -12.72
CA PRO A 214 2.73 -18.61 -12.58
C PRO A 214 2.03 -19.14 -13.86
N LEU A 215 1.40 -18.26 -14.64
CA LEU A 215 0.74 -18.63 -15.91
C LEU A 215 1.72 -18.86 -17.05
N VAL A 216 2.88 -18.19 -17.05
CA VAL A 216 3.88 -18.29 -18.13
C VAL A 216 4.84 -19.47 -17.93
N ILE A 217 5.37 -19.66 -16.73
CA ILE A 217 6.40 -20.69 -16.46
C ILE A 217 5.89 -21.89 -15.66
N GLY A 218 4.62 -21.87 -15.26
CA GLY A 218 4.00 -22.91 -14.45
C GLY A 218 4.26 -22.76 -12.96
N ASN A 219 3.38 -23.35 -12.14
CA ASN A 219 3.37 -23.18 -10.69
C ASN A 219 4.67 -23.59 -9.99
N THR A 220 5.25 -24.73 -10.36
CA THR A 220 6.47 -25.25 -9.72
C THR A 220 7.66 -24.32 -9.98
N ASN A 221 7.88 -23.93 -11.22
CA ASN A 221 8.99 -23.05 -11.59
C ASN A 221 8.82 -21.65 -10.98
N ALA A 222 7.59 -21.13 -10.94
CA ALA A 222 7.31 -19.86 -10.27
C ALA A 222 7.62 -19.92 -8.76
N ARG A 223 7.33 -21.04 -8.08
CA ARG A 223 7.68 -21.21 -6.66
C ARG A 223 9.19 -21.29 -6.45
N LEU A 224 9.91 -22.01 -7.31
CA LEU A 224 11.37 -22.07 -7.26
C LEU A 224 12.01 -20.70 -7.50
N LEU A 225 11.47 -19.91 -8.43
CA LEU A 225 11.90 -18.54 -8.68
C LEU A 225 11.66 -17.65 -7.45
N ALA A 226 10.51 -17.78 -6.79
CA ALA A 226 10.21 -17.09 -5.53
C ALA A 226 11.25 -17.39 -4.45
N THR A 227 11.55 -18.68 -4.25
CA THR A 227 12.55 -19.12 -3.29
C THR A 227 13.92 -18.56 -3.62
N LEU A 228 14.33 -18.60 -4.89
CA LEU A 228 15.61 -18.06 -5.33
C LEU A 228 15.72 -16.56 -5.03
N TYR A 229 14.69 -15.78 -5.34
CA TYR A 229 14.68 -14.34 -5.09
C TYR A 229 14.78 -14.02 -3.60
N VAL A 230 14.02 -14.72 -2.75
CA VAL A 230 14.08 -14.53 -1.29
C VAL A 230 15.47 -14.90 -0.74
N VAL A 231 16.07 -16.00 -1.20
CA VAL A 231 17.42 -16.42 -0.77
C VAL A 231 18.47 -15.39 -1.18
N ILE A 232 18.47 -14.97 -2.46
CA ILE A 232 19.41 -13.96 -2.97
C ILE A 232 19.26 -12.67 -2.18
N PHE A 233 18.03 -12.19 -1.99
CA PHE A 233 17.77 -10.98 -1.23
C PHE A 233 18.28 -11.09 0.21
N THR A 234 17.98 -12.21 0.89
CA THR A 234 18.43 -12.46 2.26
C THR A 234 19.96 -12.38 2.35
N CYS A 235 20.68 -13.08 1.45
CA CYS A 235 22.14 -13.05 1.40
C CYS A 235 22.73 -11.66 1.11
N LEU A 236 22.05 -10.83 0.32
CA LEU A 236 22.50 -9.45 0.02
C LEU A 236 22.16 -8.45 1.14
N SER A 237 21.16 -8.75 1.96
CA SER A 237 20.67 -7.88 3.02
C SER A 237 21.36 -8.07 4.38
N CYS A 238 22.02 -9.22 4.58
CA CYS A 238 22.82 -9.55 5.76
C CYS A 238 24.26 -9.05 5.61
#